data_AF-A0A2G7HD95-F1
#
_entry.id   AF-A0A2G7HD95-F1
#
_cell.length_a   1.000
_cell.length_b   1.000
_cell.length_c   1.000
_cell.angle_alpha   90.00
_cell.angle_beta   90.00
_cell.angle_gamma   90.00
#
_symmetry.space_group_name_H-M   'P 1'
#
loop_
_entity.id
_entity.type
_entity.pdbx_description
1 polymer ?
#
loop_
_entity_poly.entity_id
_entity_poly.type
_entity_poly.pdbx_seq_one_letter_code
_entity_poly.pdbx_strand_id
1 'polypeptide(L)' 'MVKDTGIRLTEEESSRVFNEFEQIDSPDKEVNNKAGAGLGLTIIKSLVETRMDGLCQK' A
#
# COMPACT_ATOMS: atom_id res chain seq x y z
N MET A 1 4.89 -13.08 -10.85
CA MET A 1 4.47 -13.18 -9.44
C MET A 1 5.58 -12.55 -8.61
N VAL A 2 5.26 -11.60 -7.73
CA VAL A 2 6.23 -10.91 -6.86
C VAL A 2 6.05 -11.45 -5.45
N LYS A 3 7.14 -11.63 -4.71
CA LYS A 3 7.12 -12.10 -3.32
C LYS A 3 7.85 -11.09 -2.44
N ASP A 4 7.22 -10.67 -1.36
CA ASP A 4 7.84 -9.82 -0.36
C ASP A 4 8.87 -10.61 0.47
N THR A 5 9.99 -9.96 0.78
CA THR A 5 11.06 -10.47 1.66
C THR A 5 11.33 -9.51 2.82
N GLY A 6 10.48 -8.49 2.98
CA GLY A 6 10.59 -7.46 4.00
C GLY A 6 10.03 -7.87 5.36
N ILE A 7 9.89 -6.86 6.21
CA ILE A 7 9.27 -7.01 7.53
C ILE A 7 7.76 -7.21 7.31
N ARG A 8 7.19 -8.17 8.04
CA ARG A 8 5.79 -8.52 7.92
C ARG A 8 4.90 -7.40 8.47
N LEU A 9 3.86 -7.05 7.72
CA LEU A 9 2.78 -6.17 8.16
C LEU A 9 1.79 -6.93 9.04
N THR A 10 1.17 -6.25 10.00
CA THR A 10 -0.03 -6.76 10.67
C THR A 10 -1.23 -6.77 9.70
N GLU A 11 -2.33 -7.41 10.08
CA GLU A 11 -3.56 -7.41 9.27
C GLU A 11 -4.16 -6.00 9.18
N GLU A 12 -4.12 -5.25 10.28
CA GLU A 12 -4.61 -3.88 10.35
C GLU A 12 -3.76 -2.96 9.45
N GLU A 13 -2.45 -3.10 9.54
CA GLU A 13 -1.48 -2.42 8.67
C GLU A 13 -1.72 -2.73 7.19
N SER A 14 -1.93 -4.00 6.86
CA SER A 14 -2.19 -4.44 5.49
C SER A 14 -3.46 -3.82 4.90
N SER A 15 -4.49 -3.59 5.72
CA SER A 15 -5.71 -2.91 5.27
C SER A 15 -5.48 -1.41 5.01
N ARG A 16 -4.68 -0.77 5.86
CA ARG A 16 -4.48 0.69 5.89
C ARG A 16 -3.45 1.19 4.88
N VAL A 17 -2.48 0.38 4.51
CA VAL A 17 -1.39 0.75 3.56
C VAL A 17 -1.89 1.15 2.16
N PHE A 18 -3.15 0.82 1.84
CA PHE A 18 -3.79 1.18 0.59
C PHE A 18 -4.66 2.44 0.67
N ASN A 19 -4.79 3.05 1.85
CA ASN A 19 -5.55 4.29 2.03
C ASN A 19 -4.72 5.50 1.63
N GLU A 20 -5.40 6.53 1.12
CA GLU A 20 -4.74 7.79 0.76
C GLU A 20 -4.12 8.44 2.00
N PHE A 21 -2.89 8.92 1.85
CA PHE A 21 -2.13 9.59 2.90
C PHE A 21 -1.77 8.72 4.11
N GLU A 22 -1.95 7.39 4.00
CA GLU A 22 -1.50 6.45 5.02
C GLU A 22 -0.12 5.85 4.69
N GLN A 23 0.74 5.80 5.70
CA GLN A 23 2.04 5.13 5.67
C GLN A 23 2.21 4.37 6.99
N ILE A 24 2.79 3.17 6.90
CA ILE A 24 3.08 2.37 8.10
C ILE A 24 4.40 2.84 8.67
N ASP A 25 4.32 3.43 9.85
CA ASP A 25 5.48 3.83 10.63
C ASP A 25 6.03 2.62 11.39
N SER A 26 7.32 2.36 11.24
CA SER A 26 8.02 1.44 12.13
C SER A 26 8.59 2.24 13.31
N PRO A 27 8.50 1.75 14.56
CA PRO A 27 9.05 2.43 15.73
C PRO A 27 10.55 2.73 15.61
N ASP A 28 11.30 1.90 14.87
CA ASP A 28 12.73 2.12 14.57
C ASP A 28 13.02 3.28 13.59
N LYS A 29 12.00 3.83 12.91
CA LYS A 29 12.13 4.88 11.88
C LYS A 29 11.58 6.24 12.31
N GLU A 30 11.31 6.43 13.60
CA GLU A 30 10.50 7.55 14.09
C GLU A 30 11.08 8.96 13.91
N VAL A 31 12.34 9.19 13.49
CA VAL A 31 12.90 10.56 13.62
C VAL A 31 13.40 11.23 12.34
N ASN A 32 13.89 10.54 11.30
CA ASN A 32 14.73 11.25 10.32
C ASN A 32 14.27 11.31 8.86
N ASN A 33 13.35 10.49 8.34
CA ASN A 33 13.04 10.52 6.89
C ASN A 33 11.63 10.02 6.52
N LYS A 34 10.56 10.63 7.06
CA LYS A 34 9.21 10.42 6.51
C LYS A 34 9.08 11.18 5.18
N ALA A 35 9.52 10.55 4.10
CA ALA A 35 9.41 11.09 2.75
C ALA A 35 8.26 10.42 1.99
N GLY A 36 7.52 11.20 1.20
CA GLY A 36 6.40 10.72 0.39
C GLY A 36 5.04 10.92 1.08
N ALA A 37 3.99 11.05 0.27
CA ALA A 37 2.65 11.41 0.72
C ALA A 37 1.72 10.20 0.95
N GLY A 38 2.22 8.95 0.95
CA GLY A 38 1.37 7.77 1.11
C GLY A 38 0.39 7.49 -0.05
N LEU A 39 0.63 8.02 -1.26
CA LEU A 39 -0.31 7.85 -2.40
C LEU A 39 0.05 6.72 -3.37
N GLY A 40 1.28 6.22 -3.34
CA GLY A 40 1.79 5.29 -4.35
C GLY A 40 0.98 3.98 -4.46
N LEU A 41 0.76 3.31 -3.33
CA LEU A 41 0.01 2.04 -3.31
C LEU A 41 -1.47 2.23 -3.65
N THR A 42 -2.08 3.33 -3.22
CA THR A 42 -3.47 3.66 -3.57
C THR A 42 -3.65 3.88 -5.07
N ILE A 43 -2.74 4.62 -5.71
CA ILE A 43 -2.79 4.83 -7.18
C ILE A 43 -2.66 3.49 -7.92
N ILE A 44 -1.75 2.62 -7.50
CA ILE A 44 -1.57 1.31 -8.13
C ILE A 44 -2.80 0.41 -7.91
N LYS A 45 -3.36 0.40 -6.70
CA LYS A 45 -4.60 -0.33 -6.40
C LYS A 45 -5.74 0.13 -7.34
N SER A 46 -5.96 1.43 -7.42
CA SER A 46 -6.99 2.01 -8.31
C SER A 46 -6.75 1.66 -9.79
N LEU A 47 -5.49 1.68 -10.25
CA LEU A 47 -5.15 1.31 -11.62
C LEU A 47 -5.42 -0.18 -11.91
N VAL A 48 -5.09 -1.06 -10.97
CA VAL A 48 -5.35 -2.50 -11.10
C VAL A 48 -6.84 -2.76 -11.10
N GLU A 49 -7.59 -2.21 -10.14
CA GLU A 49 -9.06 -2.32 -10.07
C GLU A 49 -9.70 -1.81 -11.37
N THR A 50 -9.39 -0.58 -11.78
CA THR A 50 -9.95 0.01 -13.01
C THR A 50 -9.62 -0.79 -14.28
N ARG A 51 -8.42 -1.39 -14.38
CA ARG A 51 -8.01 -2.16 -15.57
C ARG A 51 -8.41 -3.63 -15.54
N MET A 52 -8.56 -4.24 -14.36
CA MET A 52 -8.98 -5.64 -14.21
C MET A 52 -10.50 -5.80 -14.07
N ASP A 53 -11.21 -4.78 -13.61
CA ASP A 53 -12.69 -4.78 -13.56
C ASP A 53 -13.33 -4.74 -14.95
N GLY A 54 -12.54 -4.49 -16.00
CA GLY A 54 -12.94 -4.72 -17.39
C GLY A 54 -13.03 -6.20 -17.80
N LEU A 55 -12.66 -7.15 -16.93
CA LEU A 55 -12.74 -8.60 -17.22
C LEU A 55 -13.77 -9.35 -16.35
N CYS A 56 -14.40 -8.71 -15.36
CA CYS A 56 -15.40 -9.32 -14.47
C CYS A 56 -16.75 -8.57 -14.47
N GLN A 57 -17.11 -7.92 -15.58
CA GLN A 57 -18.51 -7.69 -15.93
C GLN A 57 -18.98 -8.78 -16.90
N LYS A 58 -19.19 -10.00 -16.40
CA LYS A 58 -20.01 -11.02 -17.07
C LYS A 58 -20.58 -12.03 -16.10
#